data_AF-A0A0S8KUV4-F1
#
_entry.id   AF-A0A0S8KUV4-F1
#
_cell.length_a   1.000
_cell.length_b   1.000
_cell.length_c   1.000
_cell.angle_alpha   90.00
_cell.angle_beta   90.00
_cell.angle_gamma   90.00
#
_symmetry.space_group_name_H-M   'P 1'
#
loop_
_entity.id
_entity.type
_entity.pdbx_description
1 polymer ?
#
loop_
_entity_poly.entity_id
_entity_poly.type
_entity_poly.pdbx_seq_one_letter_code
_entity_poly.pdbx_strand_id
1 'polypeptide(L)'
;MEPEDQKQQDQESKEKPEWDKQRQRADQAEANLRKALADKESLQSDVSSFTEQIQALQSQLAELKKAPETELDPRTADIPDIVQEIKALKGELAAAKGQMAEQDAMIKGYKSKADKDAAEKAASERIEKVLSPLDTKYGAKYRNAAQKRANELITSGEVDAPGSNDPGDPVIAALEARALLTRCYEELWQKDQQKTEDTPTDSGQGSVPIDSHEVKPAASRAEALADLKKRGHPLAIQ
;
A
#
# COMPACT_ATOMS: atom_id res chain seq x y z
N MET A 1 -30.75 -3.56 -16.41
CA MET A 1 -29.59 -4.41 -16.06
C MET A 1 -28.40 -3.87 -16.84
N GLU A 2 -27.19 -3.89 -16.27
CA GLU A 2 -25.95 -3.23 -16.74
C GLU A 2 -25.63 -1.82 -16.15
N PRO A 3 -25.52 -1.69 -14.82
CA PRO A 3 -24.55 -0.74 -14.28
C PRO A 3 -23.59 -1.30 -13.21
N GLU A 4 -23.75 -2.57 -12.80
CA GLU A 4 -22.91 -3.19 -11.75
C GLU A 4 -21.61 -3.80 -12.30
N ASP A 5 -21.62 -4.38 -13.50
CA ASP A 5 -20.41 -4.98 -14.12
C ASP A 5 -19.33 -3.95 -14.47
N GLN A 6 -19.73 -2.71 -14.83
CA GLN A 6 -18.79 -1.63 -15.13
C GLN A 6 -18.05 -1.13 -13.88
N LYS A 7 -18.69 -1.17 -12.70
CA LYS A 7 -18.04 -0.76 -11.44
C LYS A 7 -17.03 -1.78 -10.93
N GLN A 8 -17.24 -3.07 -11.19
CA GLN A 8 -16.29 -4.12 -10.81
C GLN A 8 -15.07 -4.12 -11.74
N GLN A 9 -15.24 -3.93 -13.05
CA GLN A 9 -14.12 -3.76 -13.99
C GLN A 9 -13.28 -2.51 -13.69
N ASP A 10 -13.89 -1.42 -13.23
CA ASP A 10 -13.19 -0.18 -12.86
C ASP A 10 -12.40 -0.28 -11.53
N GLN A 11 -12.75 -1.23 -10.65
CA GLN A 11 -12.00 -1.49 -9.41
C GLN A 11 -10.84 -2.47 -9.66
N GLU A 12 -11.08 -3.55 -10.39
CA GLU A 12 -10.06 -4.53 -10.76
C GLU A 12 -8.96 -3.93 -11.66
N SER A 13 -9.32 -2.97 -12.53
CA SER A 13 -8.36 -2.23 -13.36
C SER A 13 -7.54 -1.19 -12.60
N LYS A 14 -7.94 -0.80 -11.37
CA LYS A 14 -7.21 0.16 -10.51
C LYS A 14 -6.34 -0.50 -9.45
N GLU A 15 -6.66 -1.71 -8.99
CA GLU A 15 -5.84 -2.45 -8.02
C GLU A 15 -4.55 -3.00 -8.65
N LYS A 16 -4.62 -3.47 -9.90
CA LYS A 16 -3.45 -3.97 -10.65
C LYS A 16 -2.33 -2.92 -10.81
N PRO A 17 -2.60 -1.67 -11.23
CA PRO A 17 -1.57 -0.63 -11.31
C PRO A 17 -1.06 -0.13 -9.96
N GLU A 18 -1.80 -0.27 -8.86
CA GLU A 18 -1.27 0.04 -7.52
C GLU A 18 -0.33 -1.06 -7.00
N TRP A 19 -0.65 -2.34 -7.25
CA TRP A 19 0.23 -3.46 -6.92
C TRP A 19 1.55 -3.39 -7.67
N ASP A 20 1.52 -3.03 -8.96
CA ASP A 20 2.74 -2.84 -9.78
C ASP A 20 3.60 -1.70 -9.25
N LYS A 21 3.00 -0.58 -8.80
CA LYS A 21 3.74 0.53 -8.17
C LYS A 21 4.37 0.11 -6.85
N GLN A 22 3.65 -0.64 -6.03
CA GLN A 22 4.16 -1.06 -4.72
C GLN A 22 5.30 -2.06 -4.86
N ARG A 23 5.19 -2.99 -5.82
CA ARG A 23 6.27 -3.89 -6.20
C ARG A 23 7.49 -3.13 -6.73
N GLN A 24 7.29 -2.16 -7.62
CA GLN A 24 8.37 -1.31 -8.13
C GLN A 24 9.06 -0.51 -7.01
N ARG A 25 8.31 -0.02 -6.02
CA ARG A 25 8.89 0.67 -4.84
C ARG A 25 9.70 -0.28 -3.97
N ALA A 26 9.24 -1.52 -3.78
CA ALA A 26 9.96 -2.54 -3.03
C ALA A 26 11.27 -2.92 -3.76
N ASP A 27 11.20 -3.17 -5.07
CA ASP A 27 12.37 -3.49 -5.89
C ASP A 27 13.40 -2.34 -5.88
N GLN A 28 12.93 -1.08 -5.96
CA GLN A 28 13.78 0.10 -5.86
C GLN A 28 14.42 0.23 -4.47
N ALA A 29 13.65 -0.03 -3.41
CA ALA A 29 14.16 0.01 -2.03
C ALA A 29 15.21 -1.08 -1.79
N GLU A 30 15.00 -2.29 -2.34
CA GLU A 30 15.95 -3.38 -2.26
C GLU A 30 17.23 -3.07 -3.05
N ALA A 31 17.12 -2.51 -4.25
CA ALA A 31 18.27 -2.07 -5.04
C ALA A 31 19.07 -0.99 -4.30
N ASN A 32 18.39 -0.01 -3.69
CA ASN A 32 19.04 1.02 -2.88
C ASN A 32 19.73 0.43 -1.64
N LEU A 33 19.10 -0.54 -0.97
CA LEU A 33 19.69 -1.22 0.18
C LEU A 33 20.94 -2.00 -0.21
N ARG A 34 20.90 -2.74 -1.33
CA ARG A 34 22.07 -3.47 -1.85
C ARG A 34 23.22 -2.52 -2.17
N LYS A 35 22.92 -1.37 -2.79
CA LYS A 35 23.93 -0.35 -3.06
C LYS A 35 24.53 0.21 -1.77
N ALA A 36 23.71 0.58 -0.80
CA ALA A 36 24.17 1.10 0.49
C ALA A 36 25.04 0.08 1.26
N LEU A 37 24.72 -1.22 1.17
CA LEU A 37 25.54 -2.27 1.75
C LEU A 37 26.90 -2.41 1.05
N ALA A 38 26.93 -2.36 -0.29
CA ALA A 38 28.18 -2.40 -1.05
C ALA A 38 29.06 -1.16 -0.75
N ASP A 39 28.46 0.03 -0.67
CA ASP A 39 29.15 1.26 -0.31
C ASP A 39 29.73 1.16 1.12
N LYS A 40 28.99 0.55 2.06
CA LYS A 40 29.47 0.30 3.43
C LYS A 40 30.66 -0.65 3.47
N GLU A 41 30.63 -1.75 2.72
CA GLU A 41 31.74 -2.69 2.64
C GLU A 41 33.00 -2.03 2.07
N SER A 42 32.85 -1.21 1.02
CA SER A 42 33.96 -0.42 0.47
C SER A 42 34.55 0.53 1.49
N LEU A 43 33.71 1.32 2.19
CA LEU A 43 34.19 2.25 3.22
C LEU A 43 34.86 1.53 4.40
N GLN A 44 34.40 0.34 4.77
CA GLN A 44 35.06 -0.47 5.80
C GLN A 44 36.46 -0.93 5.36
N SER A 45 36.62 -1.31 4.09
CA SER A 45 37.92 -1.63 3.52
C SER A 45 38.86 -0.41 3.54
N ASP A 46 38.37 0.75 3.13
CA ASP A 46 39.14 2.00 3.14
C ASP A 46 39.59 2.38 4.55
N VAL A 47 38.69 2.30 5.54
CA VAL A 47 39.01 2.56 6.95
C VAL A 47 40.11 1.63 7.47
N SER A 48 40.05 0.34 7.13
CA SER A 48 41.11 -0.61 7.50
C SER A 48 42.44 -0.22 6.86
N SER A 49 42.46 0.08 5.56
CA SER A 49 43.68 0.48 4.85
C SER A 49 44.30 1.75 5.43
N PHE A 50 43.51 2.79 5.67
CA PHE A 50 44.01 4.03 6.28
C PHE A 50 44.53 3.81 7.70
N THR A 51 43.89 2.92 8.46
CA THR A 51 44.34 2.56 9.81
C THR A 51 45.72 1.91 9.78
N GLU A 52 45.94 0.97 8.86
CA GLU A 52 47.25 0.33 8.65
C GLU A 52 48.32 1.33 8.23
N GLN A 53 48.01 2.23 7.28
CA GLN A 53 48.94 3.27 6.83
C GLN A 53 49.33 4.22 7.98
N ILE A 54 48.36 4.65 8.79
CA ILE A 54 48.64 5.51 9.96
C ILE A 54 49.56 4.79 10.95
N GLN A 55 49.35 3.50 11.21
CA GLN A 55 50.22 2.73 12.12
C GLN A 55 51.64 2.56 11.57
N ALA A 56 51.77 2.35 10.25
CA ALA A 56 53.07 2.27 9.59
C ALA A 56 53.84 3.59 9.70
N LEU A 57 53.19 4.71 9.36
CA LEU A 57 53.80 6.04 9.46
C LEU A 57 54.15 6.41 10.91
N GLN A 58 53.30 6.07 11.88
CA GLN A 58 53.59 6.29 13.30
C GLN A 58 54.82 5.51 13.76
N SER A 59 54.98 4.27 13.29
CA SER A 59 56.17 3.45 13.57
C SER A 59 57.44 4.07 12.96
N GLN A 60 57.39 4.50 11.70
CA GLN A 60 58.52 5.18 11.04
C GLN A 60 58.91 6.48 11.76
N LEU A 61 57.94 7.27 12.21
CA LEU A 61 58.18 8.51 12.94
C LEU A 61 58.82 8.22 14.33
N ALA A 62 58.40 7.14 14.99
CA ALA A 62 59.00 6.70 16.24
C ALA A 62 60.44 6.19 16.07
N GLU A 63 60.75 5.53 14.95
CA GLU A 63 62.12 5.10 14.59
C GLU A 63 63.02 6.31 14.28
N LEU A 64 62.55 7.25 13.46
CA LEU A 64 63.28 8.49 13.15
C LEU A 64 63.58 9.31 14.40
N LYS A 65 62.64 9.40 15.36
CA LYS A 65 62.85 10.08 16.65
C LYS A 65 63.88 9.41 17.55
N LYS A 66 64.16 8.12 17.35
CA LYS A 66 65.17 7.37 18.11
C LYS A 66 66.55 7.36 17.43
N ALA A 67 66.64 7.84 16.19
CA ALA A 67 67.91 7.92 15.47
C ALA A 67 68.85 8.95 16.15
N PRO A 68 70.13 8.63 16.35
CA PRO A 68 71.10 9.52 16.97
C PRO A 68 71.31 10.79 16.13
N GLU A 69 71.47 11.96 16.77
CA GLU A 69 71.60 13.28 16.10
C GLU A 69 72.75 13.35 15.07
N THR A 70 73.75 12.48 15.18
CA THR A 70 74.90 12.40 14.27
C THR A 70 74.62 11.71 12.93
N GLU A 71 73.45 11.08 12.76
CA GLU A 71 72.97 10.50 11.50
C GLU A 71 71.81 11.32 10.89
N LEU A 72 71.55 12.53 11.39
CA LEU A 72 70.57 13.46 10.81
C LEU A 72 71.09 14.03 9.47
N ASP A 73 70.99 13.20 8.43
CA ASP A 73 70.85 13.59 7.02
C ASP A 73 69.70 14.64 6.90
N PRO A 74 69.64 15.53 5.88
CA PRO A 74 68.53 16.46 5.54
C PRO A 74 67.06 16.07 5.74
N ARG A 75 66.74 14.86 6.23
CA ARG A 75 65.44 14.35 6.69
C ARG A 75 64.74 15.13 7.81
N THR A 76 65.38 16.10 8.45
CA THR A 76 64.64 17.09 9.27
C THR A 76 63.71 17.98 8.43
N ALA A 77 63.92 18.04 7.11
CA ALA A 77 63.01 18.65 6.14
C ALA A 77 61.74 17.83 5.87
N ASP A 78 61.77 16.50 6.05
CA ASP A 78 60.62 15.61 5.76
C ASP A 78 59.65 15.46 6.94
N ILE A 79 60.08 15.77 8.17
CA ILE A 79 59.22 15.67 9.38
C ILE A 79 57.98 16.57 9.28
N PRO A 80 58.08 17.85 8.86
CA PRO A 80 56.92 18.70 8.62
C PRO A 80 55.94 18.11 7.59
N ASP A 81 56.45 17.51 6.51
CA ASP A 81 55.65 16.92 5.44
C ASP A 81 54.91 15.67 5.94
N ILE A 82 55.60 14.79 6.67
CA ILE A 82 54.99 13.63 7.34
C ILE A 82 53.89 14.07 8.33
N VAL A 83 54.13 15.16 9.07
CA VAL A 83 53.12 15.70 10.02
C VAL A 83 51.90 16.26 9.26
N GLN A 84 52.10 16.90 8.11
CA GLN A 84 50.98 17.35 7.27
C GLN A 84 50.19 16.18 6.70
N GLU A 85 50.87 15.12 6.25
CA GLU A 85 50.24 13.93 5.68
C GLU A 85 49.41 13.17 6.74
N ILE A 86 49.93 13.04 7.97
CA ILE A 86 49.16 12.51 9.11
C ILE A 86 47.91 13.34 9.39
N LYS A 87 47.99 14.67 9.27
CA LYS A 87 46.84 15.56 9.49
C LYS A 87 45.80 15.41 8.38
N ALA A 88 46.23 15.29 7.13
CA ALA A 88 45.36 15.04 5.98
C ALA A 88 44.62 13.70 6.14
N LEU A 89 45.35 12.62 6.40
CA LEU A 89 44.78 11.28 6.62
C LEU A 89 43.80 11.23 7.80
N LYS A 90 44.06 11.98 8.88
CA LYS A 90 43.10 12.11 9.99
C LYS A 90 41.81 12.82 9.56
N GLY A 91 41.90 13.81 8.68
CA GLY A 91 40.76 14.50 8.11
C GLY A 91 39.92 13.56 7.22
N GLU A 92 40.58 12.82 6.34
CA GLU A 92 39.94 11.81 5.49
C GLU A 92 39.28 10.71 6.32
N LEU A 93 39.94 10.20 7.36
CA LEU A 93 39.37 9.22 8.28
C LEU A 93 38.13 9.75 9.00
N ALA A 94 38.12 11.02 9.41
CA ALA A 94 36.96 11.65 10.03
C ALA A 94 35.81 11.79 9.02
N ALA A 95 36.10 12.18 7.78
CA ALA A 95 35.10 12.28 6.71
C ALA A 95 34.49 10.91 6.37
N ALA A 96 35.33 9.87 6.21
CA ALA A 96 34.88 8.51 5.95
C ALA A 96 33.99 7.97 7.08
N LYS A 97 34.34 8.23 8.35
CA LYS A 97 33.48 7.89 9.50
C LYS A 97 32.14 8.62 9.47
N GLY A 98 32.13 9.89 9.05
CA GLY A 98 30.90 10.66 8.84
C GLY A 98 30.00 10.02 7.77
N GLN A 99 30.58 9.66 6.63
CA GLN A 99 29.85 8.98 5.54
C GLN A 99 29.32 7.61 5.97
N MET A 100 30.10 6.84 6.73
CA MET A 100 29.63 5.56 7.31
C MET A 100 28.42 5.77 8.23
N ALA A 101 28.45 6.79 9.09
CA ALA A 101 27.33 7.08 9.97
C ALA A 101 26.06 7.50 9.19
N GLU A 102 26.24 8.26 8.11
CA GLU A 102 25.15 8.64 7.21
C GLU A 102 24.54 7.43 6.48
N GLN A 103 25.39 6.55 5.94
CA GLN A 103 24.94 5.29 5.32
C GLN A 103 24.22 4.38 6.31
N ASP A 104 24.72 4.26 7.55
CA ASP A 104 24.04 3.50 8.61
C ASP A 104 22.66 4.09 8.94
N ALA A 105 22.51 5.42 8.91
CA ALA A 105 21.22 6.07 9.07
C ALA A 105 20.28 5.78 7.88
N MET A 106 20.79 5.83 6.64
CA MET A 106 20.02 5.47 5.45
C MET A 106 19.55 4.00 5.49
N ILE A 107 20.43 3.07 5.84
CA ILE A 107 20.11 1.64 5.98
C ILE A 107 19.01 1.44 7.02
N LYS A 108 19.09 2.10 8.19
CA LYS A 108 18.03 2.04 9.20
C LYS A 108 16.70 2.58 8.68
N GLY A 109 16.74 3.68 7.91
CA GLY A 109 15.56 4.25 7.26
C GLY A 109 14.90 3.28 6.27
N TYR A 110 15.68 2.66 5.39
CA TYR A 110 15.18 1.70 4.42
C TYR A 110 14.61 0.43 5.07
N LYS A 111 15.29 -0.11 6.09
CA LYS A 111 14.78 -1.26 6.85
C LYS A 111 13.45 -0.93 7.52
N SER A 112 13.37 0.19 8.23
CA SER A 112 12.11 0.61 8.87
C SER A 112 10.98 0.79 7.87
N LYS A 113 11.27 1.29 6.66
CA LYS A 113 10.27 1.40 5.59
C LYS A 113 9.83 0.03 5.08
N ALA A 114 10.77 -0.87 4.79
CA ALA A 114 10.47 -2.23 4.34
C ALA A 114 9.63 -3.00 5.38
N ASP A 115 9.95 -2.84 6.67
CA ASP A 115 9.20 -3.46 7.76
C ASP A 115 7.77 -2.91 7.84
N LYS A 116 7.57 -1.60 7.65
CA LYS A 116 6.24 -0.98 7.59
C LYS A 116 5.45 -1.48 6.39
N ASP A 117 6.05 -1.47 5.20
CA ASP A 117 5.39 -1.94 3.97
C ASP A 117 5.01 -3.43 4.09
N ALA A 118 5.86 -4.26 4.71
CA ALA A 118 5.57 -5.66 5.01
C ALA A 118 4.44 -5.83 6.03
N ALA A 119 4.43 -5.01 7.09
CA ALA A 119 3.36 -5.02 8.09
C ALA A 119 2.00 -4.60 7.52
N GLU A 120 1.98 -3.56 6.68
CA GLU A 120 0.78 -3.10 5.97
C GLU A 120 0.24 -4.19 5.04
N LYS A 121 1.10 -4.81 4.23
CA LYS A 121 0.72 -5.94 3.38
C LYS A 121 0.14 -7.10 4.19
N ALA A 122 0.80 -7.49 5.28
CA ALA A 122 0.33 -8.55 6.15
C ALA A 122 -1.02 -8.22 6.80
N ALA A 123 -1.26 -6.95 7.16
CA ALA A 123 -2.55 -6.49 7.68
C ALA A 123 -3.66 -6.58 6.61
N SER A 124 -3.40 -6.12 5.39
CA SER A 124 -4.34 -6.24 4.27
C SER A 124 -4.69 -7.69 3.95
N GLU A 125 -3.71 -8.60 3.93
CA GLU A 125 -3.95 -10.03 3.71
C GLU A 125 -4.81 -10.66 4.82
N ARG A 126 -4.64 -10.22 6.08
CA ARG A 126 -5.48 -10.67 7.21
C ARG A 126 -6.92 -10.19 7.07
N ILE A 127 -7.12 -8.93 6.67
CA ILE A 127 -8.46 -8.37 6.42
C ILE A 127 -9.15 -9.15 5.30
N GLU A 128 -8.45 -9.43 4.20
CA GLU A 128 -9.02 -10.15 3.06
C GLU A 128 -9.40 -11.59 3.40
N LYS A 129 -8.61 -12.28 4.24
CA LYS A 129 -8.97 -13.60 4.79
C LYS A 129 -10.27 -13.59 5.58
N VAL A 130 -10.62 -12.48 6.20
CA VAL A 130 -11.89 -12.32 6.94
C VAL A 130 -13.03 -11.97 6.00
N LEU A 131 -12.82 -11.09 5.02
CA LEU A 131 -13.87 -10.58 4.15
C LEU A 131 -14.27 -11.56 3.05
N SER A 132 -13.31 -12.18 2.36
CA SER A 132 -13.58 -13.04 1.18
C SER A 132 -14.59 -14.17 1.44
N PRO A 133 -14.53 -14.90 2.58
CA PRO A 133 -15.57 -15.89 2.90
C PRO A 133 -16.96 -15.28 3.15
N LEU A 134 -17.02 -14.07 3.70
CA LEU A 134 -18.27 -13.35 3.95
C LEU A 134 -18.87 -12.82 2.64
N ASP A 135 -18.04 -12.32 1.74
CA ASP A 135 -18.46 -11.92 0.39
C ASP A 135 -19.02 -13.10 -0.40
N THR A 136 -18.41 -14.27 -0.26
CA THR A 136 -18.90 -15.51 -0.89
C THR A 136 -20.23 -15.94 -0.29
N LYS A 137 -20.40 -15.82 1.04
CA LYS A 137 -21.59 -16.31 1.75
C LYS A 137 -22.79 -15.38 1.63
N TYR A 138 -22.57 -14.07 1.76
CA TYR A 138 -23.63 -13.07 1.85
C TYR A 138 -23.69 -12.17 0.60
N GLY A 139 -22.59 -12.03 -0.14
CA GLY A 139 -22.47 -11.19 -1.33
C GLY A 139 -21.58 -9.97 -1.12
N ALA A 140 -20.67 -9.72 -2.07
CA ALA A 140 -19.71 -8.60 -2.02
C ALA A 140 -20.35 -7.21 -1.93
N LYS A 141 -21.62 -7.07 -2.35
CA LYS A 141 -22.38 -5.82 -2.26
C LYS A 141 -22.53 -5.30 -0.83
N TYR A 142 -22.46 -6.18 0.18
CA TYR A 142 -22.59 -5.79 1.59
C TYR A 142 -21.28 -5.38 2.25
N ARG A 143 -20.13 -5.57 1.59
CA ARG A 143 -18.80 -5.34 2.17
C ARG A 143 -18.63 -3.95 2.79
N ASN A 144 -18.85 -2.92 1.99
CA ASN A 144 -18.68 -1.53 2.42
C ASN A 144 -19.70 -1.13 3.50
N ALA A 145 -20.93 -1.63 3.39
CA ALA A 145 -21.99 -1.35 4.36
C ALA A 145 -21.73 -2.05 5.70
N ALA A 146 -21.24 -3.28 5.68
CA ALA A 146 -20.90 -4.05 6.88
C ALA A 146 -19.69 -3.43 7.61
N GLN A 147 -18.67 -3.00 6.88
CA GLN A 147 -17.52 -2.29 7.46
C GLN A 147 -17.94 -0.96 8.09
N LYS A 148 -18.77 -0.18 7.39
CA LYS A 148 -19.29 1.09 7.94
C LYS A 148 -20.10 0.86 9.21
N ARG A 149 -20.99 -0.14 9.21
CA ARG A 149 -21.79 -0.51 10.38
C ARG A 149 -20.93 -0.97 11.55
N ALA A 150 -19.91 -1.79 11.30
CA ALA A 150 -18.95 -2.22 12.31
C ALA A 150 -18.21 -1.03 12.94
N ASN A 151 -17.74 -0.08 12.12
CA ASN A 151 -17.09 1.14 12.61
C ASN A 151 -18.04 2.04 13.42
N GLU A 152 -19.31 2.14 13.01
CA GLU A 152 -20.34 2.86 13.75
C GLU A 152 -20.57 2.24 15.14
N LEU A 153 -20.70 0.92 15.23
CA LEU A 153 -20.89 0.18 16.50
C LEU A 153 -19.71 0.38 17.47
N ILE A 154 -18.49 0.41 16.93
CA ILE A 154 -17.28 0.68 17.71
C ILE A 154 -17.27 2.14 18.18
N THR A 155 -17.57 3.08 17.30
CA THR A 155 -17.54 4.52 17.60
C THR A 155 -18.65 4.92 18.57
N SER A 156 -19.80 4.26 18.51
CA SER A 156 -20.91 4.47 19.46
C SER A 156 -20.68 3.82 20.82
N GLY A 157 -19.61 3.03 20.99
CA GLY A 157 -19.32 2.27 22.21
C GLY A 157 -20.30 1.12 22.46
N GLU A 158 -21.05 0.69 21.45
CA GLU A 158 -21.99 -0.43 21.55
C GLU A 158 -21.26 -1.78 21.50
N VAL A 159 -20.11 -1.82 20.83
CA VAL A 159 -19.21 -2.96 20.77
C VAL A 159 -17.78 -2.47 20.96
N ASP A 160 -16.99 -3.18 21.76
CA ASP A 160 -15.58 -2.83 21.90
C ASP A 160 -14.81 -3.03 20.59
N ALA A 161 -13.77 -2.21 20.38
CA ALA A 161 -12.89 -2.38 19.24
C ALA A 161 -12.19 -3.75 19.31
N PRO A 162 -12.07 -4.49 18.21
CA PRO A 162 -11.35 -5.77 18.19
C PRO A 162 -9.93 -5.62 18.76
N GLY A 163 -9.57 -6.46 19.73
CA GLY A 163 -8.30 -6.41 20.46
C GLY A 163 -8.26 -5.45 21.64
N SER A 164 -9.38 -4.81 22.02
CA SER A 164 -9.44 -3.95 23.22
C SER A 164 -9.27 -4.72 24.53
N ASN A 165 -9.77 -5.97 24.57
CA ASN A 165 -9.76 -6.82 25.76
C ASN A 165 -8.42 -7.51 25.97
N ASP A 166 -7.73 -7.85 24.87
CA ASP A 166 -6.38 -8.41 24.89
C ASP A 166 -5.54 -7.83 23.73
N PRO A 167 -4.93 -6.65 23.93
CA PRO A 167 -4.16 -5.98 22.88
C PRO A 167 -2.85 -6.69 22.52
N GLY A 168 -2.45 -7.72 23.28
CA GLY A 168 -1.24 -8.49 23.05
C GLY A 168 -1.40 -9.64 22.07
N ASP A 169 -2.62 -10.14 21.85
CA ASP A 169 -2.88 -11.30 20.99
C ASP A 169 -3.56 -10.91 19.66
N PRO A 170 -2.81 -10.86 18.54
CA PRO A 170 -3.35 -10.51 17.24
C PRO A 170 -4.33 -11.57 16.69
N VAL A 171 -4.34 -12.78 17.23
CA VAL A 171 -5.28 -13.84 16.84
C VAL A 171 -6.65 -13.56 17.46
N ILE A 172 -6.69 -13.17 18.73
CA ILE A 172 -7.95 -12.82 19.42
C ILE A 172 -8.60 -11.61 18.74
N ALA A 173 -7.83 -10.55 18.47
CA ALA A 173 -8.32 -9.38 17.76
C ALA A 173 -8.88 -9.72 16.36
N ALA A 174 -8.23 -10.63 15.63
CA ALA A 174 -8.72 -11.07 14.31
C ALA A 174 -10.02 -11.89 14.40
N LEU A 175 -10.18 -12.70 15.45
CA LEU A 175 -11.40 -13.46 15.70
C LEU A 175 -12.57 -12.55 16.08
N GLU A 176 -12.34 -11.55 16.94
CA GLU A 176 -13.33 -10.55 17.32
C GLU A 176 -13.76 -9.71 16.10
N ALA A 177 -12.80 -9.26 15.28
CA ALA A 177 -13.10 -8.53 14.04
C ALA A 177 -13.94 -9.37 13.07
N ARG A 178 -13.61 -10.66 12.93
CA ARG A 178 -14.38 -11.60 12.11
C ARG A 178 -15.80 -11.78 12.64
N ALA A 179 -15.98 -11.94 13.93
CA ALA A 179 -17.30 -12.12 14.55
C ALA A 179 -18.18 -10.87 14.34
N LEU A 180 -17.63 -9.68 14.59
CA LEU A 180 -18.33 -8.42 14.39
C LEU A 180 -18.74 -8.21 12.93
N LEU A 181 -17.82 -8.42 11.99
CA LEU A 181 -18.12 -8.30 10.57
C LEU A 181 -19.18 -9.33 10.13
N THR A 182 -19.08 -10.58 10.58
CA THR A 182 -20.06 -11.62 10.27
C THR A 182 -21.47 -11.19 10.68
N ARG A 183 -21.64 -10.65 11.89
CA ARG A 183 -22.92 -10.12 12.36
C ARG A 183 -23.43 -8.96 11.49
N CYS A 184 -22.56 -8.03 11.13
CA CYS A 184 -22.94 -6.90 10.28
C CYS A 184 -23.38 -7.35 8.88
N TYR A 185 -22.68 -8.32 8.28
CA TYR A 185 -23.10 -8.91 7.00
C TYR A 185 -24.46 -9.59 7.10
N GLU A 186 -24.68 -10.38 8.16
CA GLU A 186 -25.93 -11.11 8.37
C GLU A 186 -27.12 -10.17 8.58
N GLU A 187 -26.98 -9.12 9.40
CA GLU A 187 -28.03 -8.11 9.60
C GLU A 187 -28.41 -7.39 8.29
N LEU A 188 -27.42 -7.07 7.45
CA LEU A 188 -27.65 -6.40 6.18
C LEU A 188 -28.31 -7.33 5.16
N TRP A 189 -27.85 -8.58 5.10
CA TRP A 189 -28.42 -9.59 4.22
C TRP A 189 -29.88 -9.89 4.60
N GLN A 190 -30.18 -10.07 5.89
CA GLN A 190 -31.55 -10.29 6.37
C GLN A 190 -32.50 -9.12 6.07
N LYS A 191 -32.04 -7.87 6.24
CA LYS A 191 -32.83 -6.68 5.90
C LYS A 191 -33.19 -6.60 4.41
N ASP A 192 -32.29 -7.07 3.55
CA ASP A 192 -32.54 -7.09 2.10
C ASP A 192 -33.56 -8.19 1.73
N GLN A 193 -33.46 -9.37 2.37
CA GLN A 193 -34.45 -10.45 2.19
C GLN A 193 -35.86 -10.06 2.66
N GLN A 194 -35.99 -9.38 3.80
CA GLN A 194 -37.29 -8.89 4.29
C GLN A 194 -37.91 -7.84 3.36
N LYS A 195 -37.10 -6.93 2.80
CA LYS A 195 -37.59 -5.96 1.80
C LYS A 195 -38.14 -6.60 0.53
N THR A 196 -37.63 -7.77 0.13
CA THR A 196 -38.15 -8.50 -1.02
C THR A 196 -39.43 -9.27 -0.72
N GLU A 197 -39.71 -9.59 0.54
CA GLU A 197 -40.99 -10.22 0.96
C GLU A 197 -42.10 -9.19 1.18
N ASP A 198 -41.76 -7.97 1.64
CA ASP A 198 -42.72 -6.91 1.96
C ASP A 198 -43.19 -6.07 0.75
N THR A 199 -42.70 -6.33 -0.47
CA THR A 199 -43.35 -5.76 -1.66
C THR A 199 -44.68 -6.47 -1.89
N PRO A 200 -45.85 -5.80 -1.70
CA PRO A 200 -47.12 -6.43 -2.00
C PRO A 200 -47.12 -6.75 -3.50
N THR A 201 -47.15 -8.04 -3.81
CA THR A 201 -47.55 -8.45 -5.16
C THR A 201 -48.98 -7.99 -5.30
N ASP A 202 -49.20 -6.91 -6.05
CA ASP A 202 -50.52 -6.42 -6.46
C ASP A 202 -51.17 -7.48 -7.36
N SER A 203 -51.69 -8.54 -6.73
CA SER A 203 -52.61 -9.48 -7.33
C SER A 203 -54.01 -8.90 -7.20
N GLY A 204 -54.29 -7.87 -8.00
CA GLY A 204 -55.50 -7.08 -7.91
C GLY A 204 -56.05 -6.65 -9.26
N GLN A 205 -56.75 -7.57 -9.94
CA GLN A 205 -57.90 -7.41 -10.87
C GLN A 205 -57.73 -8.37 -12.05
N GLY A 206 -58.68 -9.22 -12.41
CA GLY A 206 -60.12 -9.22 -12.19
C GLY A 206 -60.71 -9.81 -13.47
N SER A 207 -61.13 -11.07 -13.43
CA SER A 207 -61.71 -11.75 -14.59
C SER A 207 -63.12 -11.22 -14.86
N VAL A 208 -63.34 -10.39 -15.89
CA VAL A 208 -64.57 -10.36 -16.72
C VAL A 208 -64.34 -9.60 -18.04
N PRO A 209 -65.20 -9.76 -19.06
CA PRO A 209 -65.04 -10.62 -20.22
C PRO A 209 -64.45 -9.91 -21.46
N ILE A 210 -63.96 -10.73 -22.38
CA ILE A 210 -63.52 -10.36 -23.73
C ILE A 210 -64.70 -9.75 -24.49
N ASP A 211 -64.69 -8.43 -24.67
CA ASP A 211 -65.45 -7.80 -25.74
C ASP A 211 -64.48 -7.37 -26.84
N SER A 212 -64.75 -7.90 -28.03
CA SER A 212 -63.84 -7.95 -29.15
C SER A 212 -63.82 -6.61 -29.88
N HIS A 213 -62.70 -5.89 -29.80
CA HIS A 213 -62.29 -5.00 -30.88
C HIS A 213 -60.87 -5.34 -31.31
N GLU A 214 -60.76 -5.98 -32.47
CA GLU A 214 -59.52 -6.25 -33.18
C GLU A 214 -58.72 -4.96 -33.35
N VAL A 215 -57.64 -4.80 -32.57
CA VAL A 215 -56.59 -3.85 -32.89
C VAL A 215 -55.52 -4.62 -33.66
N LYS A 216 -55.55 -4.49 -34.99
CA LYS A 216 -54.53 -5.04 -35.89
C LYS A 216 -53.14 -4.52 -35.48
N PRO A 217 -52.11 -5.38 -35.38
CA PRO A 217 -50.76 -4.93 -35.06
C PRO A 217 -50.20 -4.11 -36.23
N ALA A 218 -50.05 -2.80 -36.04
CA ALA A 218 -49.51 -1.91 -37.05
C ALA A 218 -48.00 -2.16 -37.23
N ALA A 219 -47.61 -2.29 -38.49
CA ALA A 219 -46.30 -2.71 -38.92
C ALA A 219 -45.34 -1.52 -38.94
N SER A 220 -44.27 -1.59 -38.14
CA SER A 220 -43.08 -0.75 -38.23
C SER A 220 -43.25 0.78 -38.01
N ARG A 221 -42.22 1.37 -37.43
CA ARG A 221 -42.09 2.81 -37.09
C ARG A 221 -42.33 3.76 -38.27
N ALA A 222 -42.18 3.28 -39.51
CA ALA A 222 -42.41 4.07 -40.72
C ALA A 222 -43.89 4.36 -40.97
N GLU A 223 -44.79 3.45 -40.59
CA GLU A 223 -46.24 3.58 -40.81
C GLU A 223 -46.88 4.51 -39.77
N ALA A 224 -46.37 4.49 -38.53
CA ALA A 224 -46.78 5.43 -37.46
C ALA A 224 -46.43 6.89 -37.79
N LEU A 225 -45.31 7.14 -38.47
CA LEU A 225 -44.90 8.49 -38.90
C LEU A 225 -45.74 9.01 -40.08
N ALA A 226 -46.25 8.12 -40.94
CA ALA A 226 -47.15 8.49 -42.03
C ALA A 226 -48.55 8.87 -41.51
N ASP A 227 -49.04 8.19 -40.45
CA ASP A 227 -50.35 8.49 -39.86
C ASP A 227 -50.35 9.81 -39.07
N LEU A 228 -49.23 10.15 -38.41
CA LEU A 228 -49.03 11.45 -37.77
C LEU A 228 -49.03 12.62 -38.77
N LYS A 229 -48.50 12.40 -39.99
CA LYS A 229 -48.48 13.42 -41.05
C LYS A 229 -49.85 13.61 -41.72
N LYS A 230 -50.70 12.57 -41.76
CA LYS A 230 -52.10 12.65 -42.24
C LYS A 230 -53.04 13.35 -41.26
N ARG A 231 -52.73 13.34 -39.95
CA ARG A 231 -53.55 13.98 -38.90
C ARG A 231 -53.28 15.48 -38.72
N GLY A 232 -52.53 16.12 -39.61
CA GLY A 232 -52.52 17.58 -39.75
C GLY A 232 -51.92 18.36 -38.58
N HIS A 233 -51.08 17.75 -37.73
CA HIS A 233 -50.36 18.48 -36.69
C HIS A 233 -48.98 18.93 -37.22
N PRO A 234 -48.73 20.24 -37.39
CA PRO A 234 -47.43 20.73 -37.80
C PRO A 234 -46.43 20.56 -36.64
N LEU A 235 -45.33 19.85 -36.90
CA LEU A 235 -44.13 19.87 -36.06
C LEU A 235 -43.48 21.25 -36.22
N ALA A 236 -43.80 22.17 -35.31
CA ALA A 236 -43.03 23.40 -35.15
C ALA A 236 -41.68 23.02 -34.52
N ILE A 237 -40.64 23.02 -35.36
CA ILE A 237 -39.25 23.07 -34.93
C ILE A 237 -38.83 24.54 -35.10
N GLN A 238 -38.65 25.24 -33.98
CA GLN A 238 -37.61 26.24 -33.75
C GLN A 238 -37.39 26.37 -32.25
#